data_AF-A7IKX2-F1
#
_entry.id   AF-A7IKX2-F1
#
_cell.length_a   1.000
_cell.length_b   1.000
_cell.length_c   1.000
_cell.angle_alpha   90.00
_cell.angle_beta   90.00
_cell.angle_gamma   90.00
#
_symmetry.space_group_name_H-M   'P 1'
#
loop_
_entity.id
_entity.type
_entity.pdbx_description
1 polymer ?
#
loop_
_entity_poly.entity_id
_entity_poly.type
_entity_poly.pdbx_seq_one_letter_code
_entity_poly.pdbx_strand_id
1 'polypeptide(L)'
;MQENRTMQCADIRPMQVDAFRPAVVLASLDEAVGFLRTLPIAEHTEPLIDVMEAADEPEMERRAWQAFETFAFAMRLPVQLVN
;
A
#
# COMPACT_ATOMS: atom_id res chain seq x y z
N MET A 1 11.23 -26.31 -13.12
CA MET A 1 9.90 -25.67 -13.23
C MET A 1 9.99 -24.41 -12.40
N GLN A 2 10.20 -23.26 -13.04
CA GLN A 2 10.33 -21.97 -12.36
C GLN A 2 8.98 -21.31 -12.55
N GLU A 3 8.14 -21.40 -11.52
CA GLU A 3 6.81 -20.80 -11.54
C GLU A 3 6.98 -19.29 -11.59
N ASN A 4 6.58 -18.75 -12.73
CA ASN A 4 6.54 -17.33 -13.06
C ASN A 4 5.45 -16.70 -12.19
N ARG A 5 5.76 -16.40 -10.92
CA ARG A 5 4.84 -15.80 -9.94
C ARG A 5 4.69 -14.29 -10.18
N THR A 6 4.59 -13.88 -11.44
CA THR A 6 3.96 -12.62 -11.84
C THR A 6 2.45 -12.86 -11.93
N MET A 7 1.82 -13.19 -10.80
CA MET A 7 0.44 -12.74 -10.59
C MET A 7 0.56 -11.25 -10.30
N GLN A 8 0.79 -10.49 -11.36
CA GLN A 8 0.65 -9.04 -11.34
C GLN A 8 -0.83 -8.82 -11.01
N CYS A 9 -1.12 -8.50 -9.74
CA CYS A 9 -2.45 -8.09 -9.30
C CYS A 9 -2.90 -6.98 -10.25
N ALA A 10 -3.73 -7.34 -11.23
CA ALA A 10 -3.95 -6.56 -12.45
C ALA A 10 -4.71 -5.24 -12.21
N ASP A 11 -4.97 -4.88 -10.96
CA ASP A 11 -5.82 -3.75 -10.56
C ASP A 11 -5.23 -2.93 -9.39
N ILE A 12 -3.98 -3.17 -8.97
CA ILE A 12 -3.32 -2.30 -7.99
C ILE A 12 -2.83 -1.05 -8.72
N ARG A 13 -3.54 0.07 -8.51
CA ARG A 13 -3.10 1.37 -9.03
C ARG A 13 -2.01 1.93 -8.13
N PRO A 14 -0.85 2.32 -8.68
CA PRO A 14 0.21 2.91 -7.88
C PRO A 14 -0.25 4.22 -7.24
N MET A 15 0.33 4.54 -6.08
CA MET A 15 -0.04 5.71 -5.31
C MET A 15 1.18 6.62 -5.11
N GLN A 16 1.07 7.87 -5.50
CA GLN A 16 2.11 8.88 -5.30
C GLN A 16 1.95 9.53 -3.94
N VAL A 17 3.04 9.61 -3.17
CA VAL A 17 3.15 10.32 -1.90
C VAL A 17 3.77 11.69 -2.16
N ASP A 18 2.96 12.74 -2.02
CA ASP A 18 3.32 14.14 -2.26
C ASP A 18 4.04 14.81 -1.08
N ALA A 19 4.10 14.16 0.09
CA ALA A 19 4.84 14.68 1.25
C ALA A 19 6.36 14.68 1.06
N PHE A 20 6.89 13.83 0.17
CA PHE A 20 8.32 13.73 -0.06
C PHE A 20 8.74 14.51 -1.31
N ARG A 21 9.94 15.10 -1.27
CA ARG A 21 10.61 15.72 -2.42
C ARG A 21 11.93 14.96 -2.62
N PRO A 22 12.08 14.18 -3.71
CA PRO A 22 11.11 13.92 -4.78
C PRO A 22 9.89 13.10 -4.33
N ALA A 23 8.80 13.18 -5.08
CA ALA A 23 7.59 12.40 -4.82
C ALA A 23 7.90 10.90 -4.89
N VAL A 24 7.37 10.13 -3.94
CA VAL A 24 7.58 8.68 -3.86
C VAL A 24 6.37 7.99 -4.47
N VAL A 25 6.57 6.98 -5.30
CA VAL A 25 5.46 6.17 -5.85
C VAL A 25 5.48 4.81 -5.15
N LEU A 26 4.37 4.46 -4.52
CA LEU A 26 4.11 3.16 -3.90
C LEU A 26 3.44 2.28 -4.96
N ALA A 27 4.11 1.23 -5.40
CA ALA A 27 3.64 0.28 -6.40
C ALA A 27 3.36 -1.12 -5.83
N SER A 28 3.59 -1.32 -4.52
CA SER A 28 3.42 -2.58 -3.83
C SER A 28 2.97 -2.39 -2.37
N LEU A 29 2.36 -3.43 -1.78
CA LEU A 29 1.97 -3.43 -0.37
C LEU A 29 3.17 -3.27 0.56
N ASP A 30 4.33 -3.84 0.22
CA ASP A 30 5.56 -3.70 1.00
C ASP A 30 6.01 -2.24 1.10
N GLU A 31 6.02 -1.51 -0.02
CA GLU A 31 6.34 -0.08 -0.04
C GLU A 31 5.33 0.73 0.77
N ALA A 32 4.04 0.38 0.69
CA ALA A 32 2.98 1.05 1.45
C ALA A 32 3.10 0.78 2.96
N VAL A 33 3.43 -0.44 3.38
CA VAL A 33 3.74 -0.78 4.78
C VAL A 33 4.96 0.01 5.27
N GLY A 34 6.02 0.03 4.46
CA GLY A 34 7.22 0.82 4.74
C GLY A 34 6.88 2.30 4.97
N PHE A 35 6.06 2.89 4.09
CA PHE A 35 5.57 4.25 4.24
C PHE A 35 4.77 4.46 5.54
N LEU A 36 3.79 3.60 5.85
CA LEU A 36 2.99 3.69 7.08
C LEU A 36 3.86 3.70 8.34
N ARG A 37 4.89 2.84 8.38
CA ARG A 37 5.85 2.77 9.50
C ARG A 37 6.69 4.04 9.68
N THR A 38 6.82 4.87 8.65
CA THR A 38 7.51 6.18 8.76
C THR A 38 6.62 7.27 9.35
N LEU A 39 5.30 7.07 9.42
CA LEU A 39 4.39 8.09 9.91
C LEU A 39 4.41 8.16 11.43
N PRO A 40 4.26 9.35 12.03
CA PRO A 40 4.17 9.52 13.49
C PRO A 40 2.88 8.91 14.10
N ILE A 41 2.03 8.29 13.28
CA ILE A 41 0.81 7.58 13.66
C ILE A 41 0.97 6.06 13.54
N ALA A 42 2.20 5.55 13.39
CA ALA A 42 2.49 4.14 13.14
C ALA A 42 1.78 3.20 14.14
N GLU A 43 1.73 3.57 15.42
CA GLU A 43 1.05 2.80 16.47
C GLU A 43 -0.46 2.60 16.22
N HIS A 44 -1.10 3.49 15.47
CA HIS A 44 -2.51 3.39 15.09
C HIS A 44 -2.71 2.66 13.75
N THR A 45 -1.63 2.41 13.02
CA THR A 45 -1.63 1.72 11.72
C THR A 45 -1.29 0.24 11.83
N GLU A 46 -0.82 -0.24 12.98
CA GLU A 46 -0.42 -1.64 13.20
C GLU A 46 -1.48 -2.66 12.72
N PRO A 47 -2.79 -2.53 13.02
CA PRO A 47 -3.77 -3.50 12.53
C PRO A 47 -3.92 -3.52 11.00
N LEU A 48 -3.69 -2.38 10.34
CA LEU A 48 -3.70 -2.29 8.88
C LEU A 48 -2.42 -2.90 8.30
N ILE A 49 -1.26 -2.63 8.93
CA ILE A 49 0.02 -3.21 8.56
C ILE A 49 -0.04 -4.74 8.64
N ASP A 50 -0.58 -5.31 9.72
CA ASP A 50 -0.74 -6.75 9.89
C ASP A 50 -1.56 -7.38 8.74
N VAL A 51 -2.65 -6.72 8.34
CA VAL A 51 -3.49 -7.18 7.21
C VAL A 51 -2.75 -7.11 5.88
N MET A 52 -1.96 -6.06 5.67
CA MET A 52 -1.17 -5.87 4.45
C MET A 52 -0.01 -6.87 4.36
N GLU A 53 0.67 -7.16 5.48
CA GLU A 53 1.77 -8.14 5.54
C GLU A 53 1.25 -9.59 5.45
N ALA A 54 0.04 -9.86 5.93
CA ALA A 54 -0.59 -11.18 5.85
C ALA A 54 -1.24 -11.47 4.47
N ALA A 55 -1.32 -10.49 3.57
CA ALA A 55 -1.94 -10.66 2.27
C ALA A 55 -0.99 -11.40 1.30
N ASP A 56 -1.18 -12.72 1.16
CA ASP A 56 -0.32 -13.62 0.38
C ASP A 56 -0.99 -14.16 -0.91
N GLU A 57 -2.28 -13.91 -1.06
CA GLU A 57 -3.11 -14.28 -2.20
C GLU A 57 -3.57 -13.02 -2.97
N PRO A 58 -3.67 -13.06 -4.32
CA PRO A 58 -3.96 -11.87 -5.14
C PRO A 58 -5.26 -11.13 -4.75
N GLU A 59 -6.30 -11.87 -4.37
CA GLU A 59 -7.55 -11.23 -3.93
C GLU A 59 -7.37 -10.49 -2.60
N MET A 60 -6.59 -11.06 -1.70
CA MET A 60 -6.30 -10.50 -0.39
C MET A 60 -5.39 -9.28 -0.51
N GLU A 61 -4.40 -9.32 -1.41
CA GLU A 61 -3.55 -8.17 -1.73
C GLU A 61 -4.38 -6.99 -2.23
N ARG A 62 -5.32 -7.24 -3.16
CA ARG A 62 -6.22 -6.20 -3.67
C ARG A 62 -7.08 -5.59 -2.55
N ARG A 63 -7.62 -6.41 -1.66
CA ARG A 63 -8.43 -5.94 -0.52
C ARG A 63 -7.59 -5.14 0.49
N ALA A 64 -6.37 -5.58 0.77
CA ALA A 64 -5.43 -4.87 1.61
C ALA A 64 -5.05 -3.51 1.00
N TRP A 65 -4.85 -3.46 -0.31
CA TRP A 65 -4.60 -2.21 -1.03
C TRP A 65 -5.79 -1.24 -0.93
N GLN A 66 -7.02 -1.73 -1.12
CA GLN A 66 -8.23 -0.91 -0.95
C GLN A 66 -8.41 -0.40 0.48
N ALA A 67 -8.06 -1.22 1.49
CA ALA A 67 -8.07 -0.81 2.88
C ALA A 67 -7.05 0.31 3.15
N PHE A 68 -5.84 0.18 2.57
CA PHE A 68 -4.83 1.23 2.61
C PHE A 68 -5.29 2.52 1.93
N GLU A 69 -5.87 2.45 0.72
CA GLU A 69 -6.45 3.62 0.02
C GLU A 69 -7.50 4.32 0.89
N THR A 70 -8.43 3.55 1.47
CA THR A 70 -9.49 4.07 2.33
C THR A 70 -8.92 4.74 3.58
N PHE A 71 -7.93 4.11 4.22
CA PHE A 71 -7.24 4.65 5.37
C PHE A 71 -6.52 5.95 5.03
N ALA A 72 -5.76 5.96 3.94
CA ALA A 72 -4.99 7.11 3.51
C ALA A 72 -5.90 8.31 3.20
N PHE A 73 -7.05 8.06 2.57
CA PHE A 73 -8.07 9.08 2.35
C PHE A 73 -8.67 9.60 3.66
N ALA A 74 -9.06 8.71 4.58
CA ALA A 74 -9.65 9.07 5.86
C ALA A 74 -8.70 9.91 6.73
N MET A 75 -7.42 9.56 6.73
CA MET A 75 -6.35 10.26 7.44
C MET A 75 -5.83 11.50 6.71
N ARG A 76 -6.35 11.77 5.50
CA ARG A 76 -5.90 12.86 4.63
C ARG A 76 -4.39 12.83 4.42
N LEU A 77 -3.85 11.63 4.27
CA LEU A 77 -2.44 11.45 3.94
C LEU A 77 -2.17 12.16 2.60
N PRO A 78 -0.98 12.73 2.43
CA PRO A 78 -0.60 13.45 1.23
C PRO A 78 -0.27 12.45 0.11
N VAL A 79 -1.29 11.71 -0.33
CA VAL A 79 -1.18 10.68 -1.34
C VAL A 79 -2.21 10.88 -2.45
N GLN A 80 -1.88 10.50 -3.68
CA GLN A 80 -2.76 10.56 -4.84
C GLN A 80 -2.66 9.27 -5.65
N LEU A 81 -3.79 8.79 -6.15
CA LEU A 81 -3.80 7.69 -7.12
C LEU A 81 -3.17 8.16 -8.43
N VAL A 82 -2.25 7.36 -8.96
CA VAL A 82 -1.64 7.59 -10.26
C VAL A 82 -2.46 6.80 -11.29
N ASN A 83 -2.84 7.48 -12.38
CA ASN A 83 -3.54 6.87 -13.51
C ASN A 83 -2.57 6.21 -14.48
#